data_AF-A0A0R1K6C2-F1
#
_entry.id   AF-A0A0R1K6C2-F1
#
_cell.length_a   1.000
_cell.length_b   1.000
_cell.length_c   1.000
_cell.angle_alpha   90.00
_cell.angle_beta   90.00
_cell.angle_gamma   90.00
#
_symmetry.space_group_name_H-M   'P 1'
#
loop_
_entity.id
_entity.type
_entity.pdbx_description
1 polymer ?
#
loop_
_entity_poly.entity_id
_entity_poly.type
_entity_poly.pdbx_seq_one_letter_code
_entity_poly.pdbx_strand_id
1 'polypeptide(L)' 'MLENVNGIVKVNQNSRYVVFLFDSYEMDRKMLQDKFVKGESTWYTDAKGTGDDGKSFYRIAQDGEWIEAEYVDFIQMDN' A
#
# COMPACT_ATOMS: atom_id res chain seq x y z
N MET A 1 -8.16 6.65 9.85
CA MET A 1 -7.16 7.70 10.18
C MET A 1 -6.12 7.76 9.08
N LEU A 2 -5.84 8.96 8.56
CA LEU A 2 -4.86 9.21 7.50
C LEU A 2 -3.64 9.95 8.07
N GLU A 3 -2.45 9.47 7.75
CA GLU A 3 -1.16 10.02 8.16
C GLU A 3 -0.30 10.32 6.93
N ASN A 4 0.35 11.49 6.91
CA ASN A 4 1.36 11.80 5.90
C ASN A 4 2.65 11.07 6.28
N VAL A 5 3.22 10.34 5.33
CA VAL A 5 4.53 9.67 5.49
C VAL A 5 5.44 10.06 4.32
N ASN A 6 6.71 9.74 4.41
CA ASN A 6 7.64 9.84 3.29
C ASN A 6 8.50 8.59 3.29
N GLY A 7 8.38 7.75 2.27
CA GLY A 7 9.17 6.53 2.25
C GLY A 7 8.93 5.63 1.05
N ILE A 8 9.46 4.43 1.17
CA ILE A 8 9.30 3.35 0.21
C ILE A 8 8.57 2.21 0.89
N VAL A 9 7.63 1.59 0.18
CA VAL A 9 7.11 0.27 0.53
C VAL A 9 7.73 -0.77 -0.40
N LYS A 10 8.32 -1.81 0.20
CA LYS A 10 8.84 -2.96 -0.53
C LYS A 10 7.90 -4.14 -0.35
N VAL A 11 7.41 -4.71 -1.44
CA VAL A 11 6.54 -5.89 -1.38
C VAL A 11 7.31 -7.09 -0.82
N ASN A 12 6.80 -7.67 0.27
CA ASN A 12 7.46 -8.75 1.02
C ASN A 12 7.22 -10.16 0.44
N GLN A 13 6.35 -10.27 -0.57
CA GLN A 13 6.14 -11.48 -1.34
C GLN A 13 7.25 -11.68 -2.38
N ASN A 14 7.59 -12.93 -2.72
CA ASN A 14 8.57 -13.21 -3.77
C ASN A 14 8.05 -12.83 -5.17
N SER A 15 8.97 -12.65 -6.13
CA SER A 15 8.69 -12.14 -7.49
C SER A 15 7.75 -13.00 -8.36
N ARG A 16 7.33 -14.20 -7.92
CA ARG A 16 6.32 -15.02 -8.61
C ARG A 16 4.89 -14.64 -8.25
N TYR A 17 4.70 -13.88 -7.17
CA TYR A 17 3.39 -13.45 -6.69
C TYR A 17 3.11 -12.00 -7.04
N VAL A 18 1.84 -11.62 -6.87
CA VAL A 18 1.35 -10.25 -7.02
C VAL A 18 0.55 -9.87 -5.78
N VAL A 19 0.49 -8.58 -5.50
CA VAL A 19 -0.37 -8.00 -4.45
C VAL A 19 -1.34 -7.04 -5.12
N PHE A 20 -2.64 -7.26 -4.89
CA PHE A 20 -3.69 -6.41 -5.43
C PHE A 20 -3.77 -5.08 -4.71
N LEU A 21 -4.21 -4.06 -5.44
CA LEU A 21 -4.43 -2.72 -4.92
C LEU A 21 -5.91 -2.49 -4.61
N PHE A 22 -6.17 -1.51 -3.77
CA PHE A 22 -7.50 -1.13 -3.30
C PHE A 22 -7.78 0.33 -3.62
N ASP A 23 -9.06 0.67 -3.83
CA ASP A 23 -9.52 2.03 -4.13
C ASP A 23 -9.49 2.97 -2.90
N SER A 24 -9.51 2.41 -1.69
CA SER A 24 -9.39 3.15 -0.43
C SER A 24 -8.72 2.29 0.66
N TYR A 25 -8.35 2.92 1.77
CA TYR A 25 -7.91 2.24 2.99
C TYR A 25 -9.06 2.01 3.99
N GLU A 26 -10.26 2.52 3.69
CA GLU A 26 -11.42 2.45 4.58
C GLU A 26 -12.03 1.04 4.62
N MET A 27 -12.98 0.81 5.53
CA MET A 27 -13.59 -0.51 5.73
C MET A 27 -14.33 -1.03 4.47
N ASP A 28 -14.92 -0.14 3.68
CA ASP A 28 -15.70 -0.44 2.48
C ASP A 28 -14.87 -0.52 1.19
N ARG A 29 -13.54 -0.50 1.31
CA ARG A 29 -12.57 -0.64 0.22
C ARG A 29 -12.89 -1.79 -0.73
N LYS A 30 -12.60 -1.58 -2.00
CA LYS A 30 -12.76 -2.57 -3.07
C LYS A 30 -11.39 -2.90 -3.66
N MET A 31 -11.17 -4.19 -3.84
CA MET A 31 -10.02 -4.68 -4.61
C MET A 31 -10.18 -4.28 -6.07
N LEU A 32 -9.15 -3.66 -6.63
CA LEU A 32 -9.06 -3.27 -8.03
C LEU A 32 -8.57 -4.49 -8.85
N GLN A 33 -9.48 -5.19 -9.52
CA GLN A 33 -9.21 -6.50 -10.12
C GLN A 33 -8.03 -6.52 -11.12
N ASP A 34 -7.81 -5.43 -11.85
CA ASP A 34 -6.74 -5.32 -12.85
C ASP A 34 -5.54 -4.48 -12.37
N LYS A 35 -5.50 -4.11 -11.08
CA LYS A 35 -4.42 -3.32 -10.49
C LYS A 35 -3.69 -4.12 -9.43
N PHE A 36 -2.45 -4.45 -9.74
CA PHE A 36 -1.57 -5.19 -8.86
C PHE A 36 -0.11 -4.80 -9.09
N VAL A 37 0.71 -5.08 -8.09
CA VAL A 37 2.17 -4.92 -8.16
C VAL A 37 2.85 -6.27 -7.96
N LYS A 38 4.03 -6.45 -8.57
CA LYS A 38 4.79 -7.71 -8.44
C LYS A 38 5.43 -7.80 -7.05
N GLY A 39 5.62 -9.02 -6.56
CA GLY A 39 6.48 -9.29 -5.41
C GLY A 39 7.89 -8.71 -5.60
N GLU A 40 8.55 -8.37 -4.50
CA GLU A 40 9.87 -7.72 -4.43
C GLU A 40 9.95 -6.32 -5.08
N SER A 41 8.87 -5.80 -5.67
CA SER A 41 8.82 -4.44 -6.20
C SER A 41 8.79 -3.39 -5.09
N THR A 42 9.26 -2.19 -5.41
CA THR A 42 9.35 -1.06 -4.48
C THR A 42 8.59 0.14 -5.02
N TRP A 43 7.84 0.80 -4.15
CA TRP A 43 6.99 1.93 -4.52
C TRP A 43 7.17 3.08 -3.55
N TYR A 44 7.16 4.30 -4.07
CA TYR A 44 7.07 5.49 -3.23
C TYR A 44 5.71 5.53 -2.53
N THR A 45 5.72 5.98 -1.28
CA THR A 45 4.51 6.27 -0.53
C THR A 45 4.62 7.60 0.20
N ASP A 46 3.52 8.34 0.18
CA ASP A 46 3.36 9.63 0.84
C ASP A 46 2.27 9.60 1.92
N ALA A 47 1.54 8.50 2.04
CA ALA A 47 0.43 8.39 2.97
C ALA A 47 0.25 6.97 3.52
N LYS A 48 -0.04 6.90 4.82
CA LYS A 48 -0.50 5.69 5.51
C LYS A 48 -1.94 5.91 5.99
N GLY A 49 -2.84 5.03 5.58
CA GLY A 49 -4.23 5.02 6.02
C GLY A 49 -4.49 3.84 6.95
N THR A 50 -5.30 4.04 7.99
CA THR A 50 -5.82 2.95 8.84
C THR A 50 -7.33 3.03 8.84
N GLY A 51 -8.00 2.02 8.32
CA GLY A 51 -9.46 1.95 8.27
C GLY A 51 -10.09 1.71 9.64
N ASP A 52 -11.39 1.91 9.75
CA ASP A 52 -12.16 1.67 10.98
C ASP A 52 -12.18 0.20 11.41
N ASP A 53 -11.78 -0.72 10.52
CA ASP A 53 -11.56 -2.14 10.82
C ASP A 53 -10.16 -2.45 11.38
N GLY A 54 -9.32 -1.43 11.56
CA GLY A 54 -7.98 -1.55 12.12
C GLY A 54 -6.90 -2.00 11.12
N LYS A 55 -7.24 -2.23 9.84
CA LYS A 55 -6.26 -2.55 8.81
C LYS A 55 -5.56 -1.29 8.32
N SER A 56 -4.25 -1.38 8.16
CA SER A 56 -3.44 -0.28 7.61
C SER A 56 -3.07 -0.52 6.15
N PHE A 57 -2.92 0.56 5.41
CA PHE A 57 -2.57 0.59 3.99
C PHE A 57 -1.60 1.73 3.70
N TYR A 58 -0.84 1.60 2.61
CA TYR A 58 0.01 2.64 2.06
C TYR A 58 -0.46 3.05 0.67
N ARG A 59 -0.46 4.35 0.37
CA ARG A 59 -0.77 4.86 -0.97
C ARG A 59 0.46 4.72 -1.86
N ILE A 60 0.33 4.12 -3.03
CA ILE A 60 1.46 3.88 -3.95
C ILE A 60 1.26 4.39 -5.38
N ALA A 61 0.06 4.89 -5.70
CA ALA A 61 -0.23 5.55 -6.97
C ALA A 61 -0.82 6.94 -6.74
N GLN A 62 -0.55 7.87 -7.66
CA GLN A 62 -1.07 9.25 -7.61
C GLN A 62 -2.60 9.30 -7.62
N ASP A 63 -3.27 8.31 -8.23
CA ASP A 63 -4.73 8.21 -8.30
C ASP A 63 -5.36 7.66 -7.01
N GLY A 64 -4.57 7.48 -5.94
CA GLY A 64 -5.09 7.01 -4.66
C GLY A 64 -5.27 5.49 -4.57
N GLU A 65 -4.41 4.70 -5.23
CA GLU A 65 -4.41 3.25 -5.09
C GLU A 65 -3.59 2.82 -3.85
N TRP A 66 -4.15 1.90 -3.06
CA TRP A 66 -3.65 1.50 -1.75
C TRP A 66 -3.19 0.03 -1.73
N ILE A 67 -2.09 -0.24 -1.05
CA ILE A 67 -1.59 -1.60 -0.77
C ILE A 67 -1.70 -1.88 0.73
N GLU A 68 -2.17 -3.07 1.12
CA GLU A 68 -2.31 -3.44 2.53
C GLU A 68 -0.94 -3.60 3.19
N ALA A 69 -0.78 -3.02 4.39
CA ALA A 69 0.49 -2.94 5.09
C ALA A 69 1.09 -4.30 5.46
N GLU A 70 0.28 -5.36 5.56
CA GLU A 70 0.77 -6.72 5.85
C GLU A 70 1.66 -7.30 4.73
N TYR A 71 1.52 -6.80 3.49
CA TYR A 71 2.27 -7.29 2.33
C TYR A 71 3.52 -6.46 2.00
N VAL A 72 3.86 -5.48 2.83
CA VAL A 72 4.99 -4.59 2.56
C VAL A 72 5.85 -4.32 3.79
N ASP A 73 7.14 -4.14 3.54
CA ASP A 73 8.05 -3.53 4.49
C ASP A 73 8.11 -2.03 4.20
N PHE A 74 7.81 -1.20 5.19
CA PHE A 74 7.93 0.26 5.09
C PHE A 74 9.34 0.72 5.48
N ILE A 75 9.96 1.50 4.60
CA ILE A 75 11.28 2.11 4.79
C ILE A 75 11.08 3.62 4.80
N GLN A 76 11.19 4.23 5.97
CA GLN A 76 11.13 5.68 6.12
C GLN A 76 12.29 6.34 5.36
N MET A 77 11.97 7.37 4.58
CA MET A 77 12.96 8.26 3.98
C MET A 77 13.07 9.51 4.84
N ASP A 78 14.23 9.68 5.46
CA ASP A 78 14.55 10.91 6.15
C ASP A 78 14.84 12.02 5.13
N ASN A 79 14.42 13.24 5.45
CA ASN A 79 14.72 14.44 4.68
C ASN A 79 16.15 14.92 4.92
#